data_AF-A0A2G9T3R7-F1
#
_entry.id   AF-A0A2G9T3R7-F1
#
_cell.length_a   1.000
_cell.length_b   1.000
_cell.length_c   1.000
_cell.angle_alpha   90.00
_cell.angle_beta   90.00
_cell.angle_gamma   90.00
#
_symmetry.space_group_name_H-M   'P 1'
#
loop_
_entity.id
_entity.type
_entity.pdbx_description
1 polymer ?
#
loop_
_entity_poly.entity_id
_entity_poly.type
_entity_poly.pdbx_seq_one_letter_code
_entity_poly.pdbx_strand_id
1 'polypeptide(L)'
;VCEIPFMNFVCDSILDLPDRIGMFYEANNTADGVYEIHDGVENPQDLGKIETWNGKKSVDPSWWSSDNARAIRGTEGMLFPPFIKKSDRLYIFISQLC
;
A
#
# COMPACT_ATOMS: atom_id res chain seq x y z
N VAL A 1 2.07 30.43 9.72
CA VAL A 1 1.81 30.11 11.15
C VAL A 1 3.05 29.50 11.79
N CYS A 2 3.64 28.46 11.20
CA CYS A 2 4.93 27.88 11.61
C CYS A 2 6.17 28.71 11.16
N GLU A 3 6.01 30.01 10.94
CA GLU A 3 7.12 30.97 10.79
C GLU A 3 7.20 31.92 12.00
N ILE A 4 6.26 31.78 12.94
CA ILE A 4 6.18 32.62 14.15
C ILE A 4 6.97 31.88 15.25
N PRO A 5 8.01 32.49 15.85
CA PRO A 5 8.97 31.79 16.73
C PRO A 5 8.34 30.98 17.88
N PHE A 6 7.24 31.47 18.46
CA PHE A 6 6.53 30.77 19.54
C PHE A 6 5.64 29.62 19.04
N MET A 7 5.10 29.71 17.83
CA MET A 7 4.23 28.69 17.25
C MET A 7 4.99 27.55 16.58
N ASN A 8 6.29 27.73 16.28
CA ASN A 8 7.14 26.68 15.71
C ASN A 8 7.24 25.48 16.66
N PHE A 9 7.40 25.69 17.96
CA PHE A 9 7.38 24.60 18.94
C PHE A 9 6.08 23.78 18.88
N VAL A 10 4.94 24.44 18.68
CA VAL A 10 3.65 23.75 18.54
C VAL A 10 3.61 22.95 17.23
N CYS A 11 4.09 23.52 16.12
CA CYS A 11 4.14 22.81 14.84
C CYS A 11 5.08 21.59 14.88
N ASP A 12 6.27 21.74 15.45
CA ASP A 12 7.32 20.72 15.40
C ASP A 12 7.16 19.66 16.50
N SER A 13 6.80 20.07 17.72
CA SER A 13 6.78 19.17 18.89
C SER A 13 5.40 18.65 19.28
N ILE A 14 4.32 19.30 18.82
CA ILE A 14 2.94 18.89 19.16
C ILE A 14 2.20 18.35 17.94
N LEU A 15 2.38 18.97 16.77
CA LEU A 15 1.65 18.62 15.56
C LEU A 15 2.45 17.75 14.57
N ASP A 16 3.75 17.59 14.80
CA ASP A 16 4.67 16.77 13.98
C ASP A 16 4.52 17.04 12.48
N LEU A 17 4.48 18.33 12.12
CA LEU A 17 4.29 18.74 10.73
C LEU A 17 5.60 18.62 9.94
N PRO A 18 5.57 18.08 8.71
CA PRO A 18 6.76 18.00 7.88
C PRO A 18 7.23 19.39 7.42
N ASP A 19 8.54 19.60 7.37
CA ASP A 19 9.17 20.85 6.92
C ASP A 19 8.81 21.22 5.46
N ARG A 20 8.48 20.22 4.63
CA ARG A 20 8.21 20.38 3.20
C ARG A 20 7.04 19.50 2.77
N ILE A 21 6.31 19.98 1.77
CA ILE A 21 5.20 19.26 1.14
C ILE A 21 5.58 18.96 -0.31
N GLY A 22 5.41 17.71 -0.73
CA GLY A 22 5.64 17.28 -2.11
C GLY A 22 5.02 15.92 -2.38
N MET A 23 4.66 15.64 -3.65
CA MET A 23 3.96 14.41 -4.03
C MET A 23 4.74 13.13 -3.69
N PHE A 24 6.07 13.18 -3.76
CA PHE A 24 6.97 12.07 -3.45
C PHE A 24 7.98 12.45 -2.37
N TYR A 25 7.57 13.30 -1.42
CA TYR A 25 8.43 13.74 -0.32
C TYR A 25 8.90 12.51 0.48
N GLU A 26 10.20 12.43 0.74
CA GLU A 26 10.86 11.31 1.46
C GLU A 26 10.64 9.90 0.87
N ALA A 27 10.17 9.77 -0.37
CA ALA A 27 9.96 8.47 -1.01
C ALA A 27 11.25 7.75 -1.44
N ASN A 28 12.38 8.47 -1.54
CA ASN A 28 13.64 7.87 -1.99
C ASN A 28 14.34 7.10 -0.86
N ASN A 29 14.85 5.91 -1.16
CA ASN A 29 15.45 4.98 -0.19
C ASN A 29 14.49 4.52 0.92
N THR A 30 13.18 4.56 0.68
CA THR A 30 12.16 4.00 1.57
C THR A 30 11.42 2.86 0.87
N ALA A 31 10.68 2.07 1.66
CA ALA A 31 9.80 1.01 1.16
C ALA A 31 8.38 1.31 1.63
N ASP A 32 7.38 0.93 0.82
CA ASP A 32 5.96 1.15 1.07
C ASP A 32 5.31 0.02 1.90
N GLY A 33 6.07 -1.03 2.21
CA GLY A 33 5.68 -2.08 3.13
C GLY A 33 6.37 -3.41 2.83
N VAL A 34 5.99 -4.43 3.58
CA VAL A 34 6.43 -5.81 3.37
C VAL A 34 5.32 -6.60 2.71
N TYR A 35 5.62 -7.19 1.56
CA TYR A 35 4.71 -8.04 0.82
C TYR A 35 5.07 -9.51 1.02
N GLU A 36 4.08 -10.31 1.35
CA GLU A 36 4.17 -11.77 1.31
C GLU A 36 3.46 -12.24 0.05
N ILE A 37 4.18 -12.91 -0.85
CA ILE A 37 3.73 -13.23 -2.19
C ILE A 37 3.88 -14.74 -2.42
N HIS A 38 2.86 -15.34 -3.03
CA HIS A 38 2.89 -16.73 -3.47
C HIS A 38 3.87 -16.93 -4.62
N ASP A 39 4.80 -17.87 -4.45
CA ASP A 39 5.81 -18.24 -5.46
C ASP A 39 5.25 -19.16 -6.56
N GLY A 40 4.03 -19.66 -6.39
CA GLY A 40 3.33 -20.52 -7.34
C GLY A 40 3.79 -21.98 -7.36
N VAL A 41 4.65 -22.42 -6.42
CA VAL A 41 5.15 -23.81 -6.37
C VAL A 41 4.05 -24.80 -6.06
N GLU A 42 3.19 -24.49 -5.08
CA GLU A 42 2.06 -25.35 -4.72
C GLU A 42 0.93 -25.28 -5.76
N ASN A 43 0.68 -24.08 -6.28
CA ASN A 43 -0.33 -23.82 -7.28
C ASN A 43 0.14 -22.72 -8.25
N PRO A 44 0.39 -23.04 -9.53
CA PRO A 44 0.80 -22.04 -10.52
C PRO A 44 -0.20 -20.91 -10.70
N GLN A 45 -1.47 -21.12 -10.36
CA GLN A 45 -2.52 -20.09 -10.44
C GLN A 45 -2.41 -19.02 -9.36
N ASP A 46 -1.63 -19.26 -8.30
CA ASP A 46 -1.37 -18.27 -7.25
C ASP A 46 -0.06 -17.50 -7.45
N LEU A 47 0.70 -17.77 -8.53
CA LEU A 47 1.95 -17.07 -8.82
C LEU A 47 1.79 -15.53 -8.80
N GLY A 48 2.57 -14.86 -7.95
CA GLY A 48 2.56 -13.40 -7.82
C GLY A 48 1.39 -12.83 -7.04
N LYS A 49 0.48 -13.67 -6.53
CA LYS A 49 -0.64 -13.25 -5.69
C LYS A 49 -0.15 -12.84 -4.31
N ILE A 50 -0.65 -11.71 -3.84
CA ILE A 50 -0.34 -11.18 -2.51
C ILE A 50 -1.13 -11.99 -1.47
N GLU A 51 -0.41 -12.60 -0.52
CA GLU A 51 -0.98 -13.25 0.65
C GLU A 51 -1.23 -12.22 1.76
N THR A 52 -0.24 -11.39 2.06
CA THR A 52 -0.37 -10.27 3.01
C THR A 52 0.44 -9.04 2.58
N TRP A 53 -0.01 -7.87 3.02
CA TRP A 53 0.77 -6.64 3.02
C TRP A 53 0.87 -6.14 4.46
N ASN A 54 2.09 -5.89 4.92
CA ASN A 54 2.39 -5.57 6.32
C ASN A 54 1.77 -6.58 7.31
N GLY A 55 1.78 -7.87 6.94
CA GLY A 55 1.24 -8.97 7.73
C GLY A 55 -0.29 -9.03 7.82
N LYS A 56 -1.02 -8.23 7.02
CA LYS A 56 -2.49 -8.18 7.00
C LYS A 56 -3.05 -8.57 5.64
N LYS A 57 -4.24 -9.16 5.64
CA LYS A 57 -5.02 -9.51 4.43
C LYS A 57 -6.02 -8.42 4.00
N SER A 58 -6.13 -7.38 4.81
CA SER A 58 -6.98 -6.22 4.54
C SER A 58 -6.26 -4.95 4.97
N VAL A 59 -6.52 -3.86 4.27
CA VAL A 59 -6.03 -2.53 4.66
C VAL A 59 -6.75 -2.04 5.93
N ASP A 60 -6.31 -0.90 6.45
CA ASP A 60 -6.81 -0.38 7.72
C ASP A 60 -8.34 -0.15 7.71
N PRO A 61 -9.05 -0.52 8.79
CA PRO A 61 -10.49 -0.27 8.92
C PRO A 61 -10.93 1.18 8.74
N SER A 62 -10.04 2.14 9.00
CA SER A 62 -10.31 3.58 8.88
C SER A 62 -10.33 4.10 7.43
N TRP A 63 -9.71 3.39 6.48
CA TRP A 63 -9.58 3.88 5.10
C TRP A 63 -10.84 3.69 4.28
N TRP A 64 -11.49 2.54 4.44
CA TRP A 64 -12.69 2.17 3.69
C TRP A 64 -13.78 1.63 4.61
N SER A 65 -15.03 1.90 4.28
CA SER A 65 -16.19 1.59 5.14
C SER A 65 -16.59 0.10 5.17
N SER A 66 -16.37 -0.65 4.09
CA SER A 66 -16.81 -2.05 3.97
C SER A 66 -15.67 -3.06 3.91
N ASP A 67 -15.90 -4.28 4.40
CA ASP A 67 -14.91 -5.37 4.35
C ASP A 67 -14.44 -5.67 2.93
N ASN A 68 -15.36 -5.63 1.96
CA ASN A 68 -15.03 -5.90 0.56
C ASN A 68 -14.10 -4.83 -0.04
N ALA A 69 -14.24 -3.57 0.36
CA ALA A 69 -13.36 -2.49 -0.09
C ALA A 69 -11.99 -2.54 0.59
N ARG A 70 -11.91 -3.14 1.78
CA ARG A 70 -10.65 -3.28 2.52
C ARG A 70 -9.81 -4.49 2.10
N ALA A 71 -10.40 -5.46 1.41
CA ALA A 71 -9.72 -6.71 1.08
C ALA A 71 -8.56 -6.49 0.10
N ILE A 72 -7.38 -7.02 0.44
CA ILE A 72 -6.23 -7.06 -0.47
C ILE A 72 -6.42 -8.27 -1.39
N ARG A 73 -6.39 -8.04 -2.70
CA ARG A 73 -6.68 -9.07 -3.72
C ARG A 73 -5.76 -8.95 -4.92
N GLY A 74 -5.41 -10.11 -5.47
CA GLY A 74 -4.66 -10.21 -6.71
C GLY A 74 -3.17 -10.02 -6.50
N THR A 75 -2.50 -9.43 -7.50
CA THR A 75 -1.04 -9.27 -7.53
C THR A 75 -0.66 -7.80 -7.35
N GLU A 76 0.64 -7.51 -7.28
CA GLU A 76 1.16 -6.12 -7.29
C GLU A 76 1.17 -5.50 -8.71
N GLY A 77 0.69 -6.22 -9.72
CA GLY A 77 0.59 -5.74 -11.10
C GLY A 77 1.83 -5.95 -11.97
N MET A 78 2.96 -6.39 -11.41
CA MET A 78 4.17 -6.71 -12.16
C MET A 78 4.18 -8.15 -12.70
N LEU A 79 3.56 -9.07 -11.97
CA LEU A 79 3.47 -10.49 -12.30
C LEU A 79 2.02 -10.96 -12.21
N PHE A 80 1.65 -11.88 -13.10
CA PHE A 80 0.34 -12.54 -13.09
C PHE A 80 0.50 -14.04 -13.33
N PRO A 81 -0.49 -14.85 -12.92
CA PRO A 81 -0.50 -16.27 -13.20
C PRO A 81 -0.47 -16.59 -14.70
N PRO A 82 0.07 -17.75 -15.11
CA PRO A 82 0.14 -18.14 -16.51
C PRO A 82 -1.25 -18.51 -17.08
N PHE A 83 -1.36 -18.49 -18.42
CA PHE A 83 -2.54 -18.93 -19.17
C PHE A 83 -3.82 -18.08 -18.98
N ILE A 84 -3.67 -16.78 -18.74
CA ILE A 84 -4.77 -15.81 -18.62
C ILE A 84 -5.64 -15.82 -19.89
N LYS A 85 -6.97 -15.81 -19.68
CA LYS A 85 -7.98 -15.72 -20.74
C LYS A 85 -8.58 -14.31 -20.78
N LYS A 86 -9.13 -13.93 -21.93
CA LYS A 86 -9.83 -12.65 -22.11
C LYS A 86 -11.05 -12.47 -21.20
N SER A 87 -11.61 -13.57 -20.70
CA SER A 87 -12.74 -13.58 -19.77
C SER A 87 -12.33 -13.32 -18.33
N ASP A 88 -11.04 -13.40 -18.00
CA ASP A 88 -10.59 -13.40 -16.62
C ASP A 88 -10.56 -11.97 -16.07
N ARG A 89 -10.97 -11.84 -14.81
CA ARG A 89 -10.87 -10.58 -14.08
C ARG A 89 -9.58 -10.57 -13.28
N LEU A 90 -8.67 -9.67 -13.64
CA LEU A 90 -7.42 -9.46 -12.91
C LEU A 90 -7.64 -8.44 -11.79
N TYR A 91 -7.24 -8.81 -10.58
CA TYR A 91 -7.18 -7.92 -9.43
C TYR A 91 -5.74 -7.47 -9.23
N ILE A 92 -5.58 -6.19 -8.90
CA ILE A 92 -4.28 -5.58 -8.60
C ILE A 92 -4.43 -4.79 -7.32
N PHE A 93 -3.47 -4.93 -6.43
CA PHE A 93 -3.35 -4.09 -5.23
C PHE A 93 -2.15 -3.16 -5.36
N ILE A 94 -2.38 -1.86 -5.21
CA ILE A 94 -1.36 -0.81 -5.19
C ILE A 94 -1.56 -0.04 -3.90
N SER A 95 -0.59 -0.16 -2.99
CA SER A 95 -0.58 0.49 -1.67
C SER A 95 -0.80 2.02 -1.78
N GLN A 96 -0.14 2.64 -2.76
CA GLN A 96 -0.14 4.08 -3.00
C GLN A 96 -1.49 4.64 -3.51
N LEU A 97 -2.47 3.80 -3.85
CA LEU A 97 -3.81 4.24 -4.29
C LEU A 97 -4.82 4.36 -3.14
N CYS A 98 -4.45 3.95 -1.93
CA CYS A 98 -5.27 4.09 -0.72
C CYS A 98 -5.06 5.45 -0.07
#